data_AF-A0A4W6DRA3-F1
#
_entry.id   AF-A0A4W6DRA3-F1
#
_cell.length_a   1.000
_cell.length_b   1.000
_cell.length_c   1.000
_cell.angle_alpha   90.00
_cell.angle_beta   90.00
_cell.angle_gamma   90.00
#
_symmetry.space_group_name_H-M   'P 1'
#
loop_
_entity.id
_entity.type
_entity.pdbx_description
1 polymer ?
#
loop_
_entity_poly.entity_id
_entity_poly.type
_entity_poly.pdbx_seq_one_letter_code
_entity_poly.pdbx_strand_id
1 'polypeptide(L)'
;LVAALEKVIKLICFSLFSHSLTQRLFWLFSVLADANFPASSICACGPKEIRADGLGIPQLLEAILKLLPLDTYVSSPAAVMDLVDSDKQRALAVPVWDTYTLLLGQAGSQAPLEKVERFAFYERAKKAYAVVATGCVSSLP
;
A
#
# COMPACT_ATOMS: atom_id res chain seq x y z
N LEU A 1 -25.70 -4.24 7.39
CA LEU A 1 -25.14 -2.90 7.67
C LEU A 1 -23.61 -2.83 7.67
N VAL A 2 -22.86 -3.94 7.67
CA VAL A 2 -21.38 -3.94 7.78
C VAL A 2 -20.65 -3.99 6.42
N ALA A 3 -21.37 -4.16 5.31
CA ALA A 3 -20.78 -4.45 3.99
C ALA A 3 -20.39 -3.21 3.14
N ALA A 4 -20.44 -1.98 3.68
CA ALA A 4 -20.28 -0.76 2.88
C ALA A 4 -19.11 0.16 3.31
N LEU A 5 -18.24 -0.29 4.23
CA LEU A 5 -17.22 0.57 4.88
C LEU A 5 -15.76 0.13 4.68
N GLU A 6 -15.48 -0.84 3.81
CA GLU A 6 -14.11 -1.31 3.60
C GLU A 6 -13.54 -0.68 2.32
N LYS A 7 -13.39 0.66 2.35
CA LYS A 7 -12.95 1.44 1.20
C LYS A 7 -11.43 1.35 1.02
N VAL A 8 -11.06 0.25 0.39
CA VAL A 8 -9.86 -0.15 -0.35
C VAL A 8 -8.85 0.96 -0.68
N ILE A 9 -7.95 1.28 0.25
CA ILE A 9 -6.68 1.93 -0.07
C ILE A 9 -5.55 1.33 0.77
N LYS A 10 -4.86 0.37 0.19
CA LYS A 10 -3.68 -0.23 0.81
C LYS A 10 -2.59 -0.33 -0.24
N LEU A 11 -1.43 0.27 0.01
CA LEU A 11 -0.33 0.24 -0.94
C LEU A 11 0.80 -0.59 -0.38
N ILE A 12 1.20 -1.63 -1.10
CA ILE A 12 2.46 -2.33 -0.86
C ILE A 12 3.51 -1.65 -1.73
N CYS A 13 4.61 -1.20 -1.14
CA CYS A 13 5.75 -0.62 -1.88
C CYS A 13 6.98 -1.49 -1.68
N PHE A 14 7.61 -1.94 -2.77
CA PHE A 14 8.90 -2.64 -2.76
C PHE A 14 10.03 -1.63 -2.96
N SER A 15 11.00 -1.61 -2.05
CA SER A 15 12.16 -0.73 -2.15
C SER A 15 13.46 -1.51 -2.13
N LEU A 16 14.40 -1.09 -2.98
CA LEU A 16 15.78 -1.57 -2.96
C LEU A 16 16.59 -0.75 -1.93
N PHE A 17 17.24 -1.42 -0.98
CA PHE A 17 18.19 -0.79 -0.05
C PHE A 17 19.61 -1.24 -0.38
N SER A 18 20.54 -0.33 -0.69
CA SER A 18 21.92 -0.68 -1.03
C SER A 18 22.97 -0.14 -0.04
N HIS A 19 23.83 -1.09 0.37
CA HIS A 19 25.22 -0.99 0.85
C HIS A 19 25.56 -0.18 2.11
N SER A 20 25.26 -0.76 3.29
CA SER A 20 26.19 -0.72 4.43
C SER A 20 25.98 -1.93 5.35
N LEU A 21 26.98 -2.82 5.35
CA LEU A 21 27.39 -3.85 6.33
C LEU A 21 26.42 -4.26 7.46
N THR A 22 25.21 -4.72 7.14
CA THR A 22 24.55 -5.79 7.91
C THR A 22 23.61 -6.56 6.99
N GLN A 23 24.03 -7.76 6.59
CA GLN A 23 23.32 -8.63 5.64
C GLN A 23 21.94 -9.02 6.18
N ARG A 24 20.86 -8.29 5.82
CA ARG A 24 19.45 -8.76 5.96
C ARG A 24 18.37 -7.84 5.34
N LEU A 25 18.68 -6.97 4.40
CA LEU A 25 17.76 -5.90 3.95
C LEU A 25 17.44 -5.92 2.45
N PHE A 26 17.43 -7.10 1.81
CA PHE A 26 17.29 -7.16 0.36
C PHE A 26 15.85 -7.04 -0.18
N TRP A 27 14.82 -7.12 0.68
CA TRP A 27 13.41 -7.07 0.25
C TRP A 27 12.49 -6.54 1.36
N LEU A 28 12.65 -5.28 1.78
CA LEU A 28 11.67 -4.67 2.67
C LEU A 28 10.52 -4.10 1.82
N PHE A 29 9.31 -4.59 2.07
CA PHE A 29 8.10 -3.92 1.65
C PHE A 29 7.29 -3.50 2.86
N SER A 30 6.64 -2.34 2.73
CA SER A 30 5.75 -1.79 3.75
C SER A 30 4.36 -1.64 3.18
N VAL A 31 3.36 -1.75 4.05
CA VAL A 31 1.95 -1.47 3.72
C VAL A 31 1.61 -0.07 4.21
N LEU A 32 1.17 0.81 3.32
CA LEU A 32 0.50 2.06 3.70
C LEU A 32 -0.99 1.76 3.82
N ALA A 33 -1.52 1.81 5.03
CA ALA A 33 -2.85 1.36 5.39
C ALA A 33 -3.78 2.54 5.66
N ASP A 34 -4.96 2.53 5.02
CA ASP A 34 -6.04 3.46 5.33
C ASP A 34 -6.64 3.24 6.73
N ALA A 35 -7.50 4.15 7.16
CA ALA A 35 -8.13 4.12 8.48
C ALA A 35 -9.06 2.90 8.70
N ASN A 36 -9.51 2.24 7.63
CA ASN A 36 -10.39 1.06 7.67
C ASN A 36 -9.60 -0.26 7.60
N PHE A 37 -8.27 -0.22 7.41
CA PHE A 37 -7.44 -1.41 7.40
C PHE A 37 -7.30 -1.98 8.82
N PRO A 38 -7.42 -3.30 9.01
CA PRO A 38 -7.25 -3.94 10.32
C PRO A 38 -5.76 -4.04 10.71
N ALA A 39 -5.09 -2.89 10.86
CA ALA A 39 -3.64 -2.79 11.06
C ALA A 39 -3.18 -3.60 12.28
N SER A 40 -3.80 -3.39 13.44
CA SER A 40 -3.39 -4.06 14.68
C SER A 40 -3.53 -5.59 14.61
N SER A 41 -4.58 -6.11 13.96
CA SER A 41 -4.75 -7.55 13.78
C SER A 41 -3.73 -8.15 12.80
N ILE A 42 -3.38 -7.42 11.74
CA ILE A 42 -2.35 -7.86 10.78
C ILE A 42 -0.96 -7.81 11.41
N CYS A 43 -0.65 -6.77 12.18
CA CYS A 43 0.61 -6.60 12.89
C CYS A 43 0.82 -7.63 14.00
N ALA A 44 -0.24 -8.12 14.63
CA ALA A 44 -0.16 -9.25 15.55
C ALA A 44 0.41 -10.53 14.92
N CYS A 45 0.42 -10.63 13.58
CA CYS A 45 1.00 -11.76 12.84
C CYS A 45 2.48 -11.60 12.45
N GLY A 46 3.13 -10.45 12.73
CA GLY A 46 4.54 -10.27 12.38
C GLY A 46 5.00 -8.83 12.07
N PRO A 47 4.34 -8.07 11.17
CA PRO A 47 4.86 -6.78 10.73
C PRO A 47 4.81 -5.74 11.86
N LYS A 48 5.78 -4.82 11.85
CA LYS A 48 5.78 -3.70 12.80
C LYS A 48 4.62 -2.75 12.53
N GLU A 49 3.85 -2.41 13.55
CA GLU A 49 2.83 -1.37 13.46
C GLU A 49 3.49 0.01 13.61
N ILE A 50 3.29 0.90 12.64
CA ILE A 50 3.74 2.30 12.66
C ILE A 50 2.50 3.18 12.53
N ARG A 51 2.36 4.15 13.43
CA ARG A 51 1.22 5.07 13.48
C ARG A 51 1.57 6.39 12.80
N ALA A 52 0.76 6.78 11.82
CA ALA A 52 0.86 8.02 11.06
C ALA A 52 -0.55 8.62 10.87
N ASP A 53 -1.35 8.62 11.94
CA ASP A 53 -2.78 8.95 11.92
C ASP A 53 -3.10 10.35 11.34
N GLY A 54 -2.17 11.30 11.40
CA GLY A 54 -2.35 12.65 10.86
C GLY A 54 -2.02 12.80 9.37
N LEU A 55 -1.53 11.76 8.70
CA LEU A 55 -1.03 11.82 7.33
C LEU A 55 -1.95 11.08 6.35
N GLY A 56 -2.02 11.59 5.12
CA GLY A 56 -2.63 10.88 4.00
C GLY A 56 -1.62 9.99 3.28
N ILE A 57 -2.12 8.92 2.65
CA ILE A 57 -1.26 7.96 1.92
C ILE A 57 -0.53 8.62 0.74
N PRO A 58 -1.12 9.51 -0.09
CA PRO A 58 -0.39 10.17 -1.17
C PRO A 58 0.82 10.98 -0.68
N GLN A 59 0.64 11.77 0.38
CA GLN A 59 1.73 12.61 0.94
C GLN A 59 2.85 11.73 1.50
N LEU A 60 2.47 10.66 2.20
CA LEU A 60 3.43 9.73 2.77
C LEU A 60 4.17 8.94 1.66
N LEU A 61 3.45 8.50 0.63
CA LEU A 61 4.03 7.82 -0.53
C LEU A 61 5.06 8.72 -1.23
N GLU A 62 4.71 9.98 -1.52
CA GLU A 62 5.62 10.93 -2.15
C GLU A 62 6.91 11.11 -1.33
N ALA A 63 6.79 11.24 0.00
CA ALA A 63 7.95 11.36 0.88
C ALA A 63 8.81 10.10 0.91
N ILE A 64 8.17 8.92 0.94
CA ILE A 64 8.86 7.63 0.91
C ILE A 64 9.64 7.46 -0.40
N LEU A 65 9.02 7.76 -1.55
CA LEU A 65 9.65 7.60 -2.87
C LEU A 65 10.87 8.50 -3.07
N LYS A 66 10.96 9.63 -2.37
CA LYS A 66 12.15 10.50 -2.36
C LYS A 66 13.34 9.89 -1.62
N LEU A 67 13.10 8.98 -0.68
CA LEU A 67 14.11 8.39 0.19
C LEU A 67 14.42 6.92 -0.13
N LEU A 68 13.42 6.19 -0.61
CA LEU A 68 13.46 4.77 -0.89
C LEU A 68 13.10 4.53 -2.35
N PRO A 69 14.09 4.24 -3.22
CA PRO A 69 13.83 3.97 -4.63
C PRO A 69 13.04 2.67 -4.79
N LEU A 70 12.16 2.65 -5.80
CA LEU A 70 11.35 1.50 -6.15
C LEU A 70 12.22 0.34 -6.66
N ASP A 71 11.75 -0.88 -6.42
CA ASP A 71 12.39 -2.07 -6.96
C ASP A 71 12.13 -2.23 -8.47
N THR A 72 13.19 -2.20 -9.26
CA THR A 72 13.12 -2.31 -10.72
C THR A 72 13.16 -3.75 -11.25
N TYR A 73 13.35 -4.75 -10.39
CA TYR A 73 13.45 -6.16 -10.79
C TYR A 73 12.10 -6.91 -10.73
N VAL A 74 11.06 -6.27 -10.22
CA VAL A 74 9.70 -6.81 -10.16
C VAL A 74 8.82 -6.23 -11.25
N SER A 75 7.82 -6.99 -11.71
CA SER A 75 6.88 -6.54 -12.74
C SER A 75 6.02 -5.35 -12.29
N SER A 76 5.66 -5.31 -11.00
CA SER A 76 5.01 -4.18 -10.37
C SER A 76 5.61 -3.91 -9.00
N PRO A 77 6.25 -2.75 -8.79
CA PRO A 77 6.83 -2.39 -7.49
C PRO A 77 5.79 -1.88 -6.49
N ALA A 78 4.53 -1.78 -6.94
CA ALA A 78 3.43 -1.32 -6.11
C ALA A 78 2.16 -2.15 -6.34
N ALA A 79 1.46 -2.46 -5.25
CA ALA A 79 0.20 -3.20 -5.32
C ALA A 79 -0.89 -2.50 -4.50
N VAL A 80 -2.10 -2.47 -5.05
CA VAL A 80 -3.32 -2.06 -4.37
C VAL A 80 -4.24 -3.24 -4.16
N MET A 81 -5.06 -3.18 -3.12
CA MET A 81 -6.16 -4.11 -2.96
C MET A 81 -7.19 -3.85 -4.08
N ASP A 82 -7.71 -4.90 -4.69
CA ASP A 82 -8.71 -4.82 -5.75
C ASP A 82 -10.11 -4.60 -5.15
N LEU A 83 -11.02 -4.11 -5.99
CA LEU A 83 -12.42 -3.99 -5.64
C LEU A 83 -13.08 -5.38 -5.52
N VAL A 84 -14.03 -5.49 -4.59
CA VAL A 84 -14.92 -6.66 -4.54
C VAL A 84 -15.87 -6.65 -5.74
N ASP A 85 -16.38 -7.81 -6.14
CA ASP A 85 -17.19 -7.95 -7.36
C ASP A 85 -18.42 -7.05 -7.38
N SER A 86 -19.07 -6.84 -6.23
CA SER A 86 -20.21 -5.93 -6.11
C SER A 86 -19.86 -4.48 -6.44
N ASP A 87 -18.65 -4.03 -6.08
CA ASP A 87 -18.20 -2.66 -6.36
C ASP A 87 -17.68 -2.53 -7.81
N LYS A 88 -17.11 -3.60 -8.36
CA LYS A 88 -16.78 -3.68 -9.79
C LYS A 88 -18.03 -3.59 -10.67
N GLN A 89 -19.10 -4.31 -10.32
CA GLN A 89 -20.39 -4.27 -11.01
C GLN A 89 -21.02 -2.88 -10.98
N ARG A 90 -20.78 -2.12 -9.91
CA ARG A 90 -21.24 -0.74 -9.74
C ARG A 90 -20.33 0.29 -10.41
N ALA A 91 -19.27 -0.15 -11.08
CA ALA A 91 -18.24 0.70 -11.67
C ALA A 91 -17.72 1.77 -10.70
N LEU A 92 -17.47 1.36 -9.44
CA LEU A 92 -17.04 2.27 -8.40
C LEU A 92 -15.71 2.92 -8.79
N ALA A 93 -15.70 4.25 -8.89
CA ALA A 93 -14.48 4.99 -9.17
C ALA A 93 -13.56 5.00 -7.93
N VAL A 94 -12.26 4.82 -8.16
CA VAL A 94 -11.22 4.90 -7.12
C VAL A 94 -10.14 5.91 -7.56
N PRO A 95 -10.42 7.22 -7.53
CA PRO A 95 -9.53 8.25 -8.10
C PRO A 95 -8.13 8.28 -7.49
N VAL A 96 -7.99 7.78 -6.26
CA VAL A 96 -6.69 7.75 -5.57
C VAL A 96 -5.66 6.84 -6.26
N TRP A 97 -6.10 5.84 -7.04
CA TRP A 97 -5.20 4.96 -7.79
C TRP A 97 -4.48 5.73 -8.91
N ASP A 98 -5.14 6.73 -9.50
CA ASP A 98 -4.53 7.62 -10.48
C ASP A 98 -3.43 8.47 -9.82
N THR A 99 -3.69 8.98 -8.60
CA THR A 99 -2.70 9.70 -7.82
C THR A 99 -1.48 8.83 -7.49
N TYR A 100 -1.67 7.57 -7.10
CA TYR A 100 -0.55 6.67 -6.85
C TYR A 100 0.23 6.35 -8.11
N THR A 101 -0.47 6.09 -9.21
CA THR A 101 0.16 5.85 -10.51
C THR A 101 1.01 7.04 -10.94
N LEU A 102 0.51 8.28 -10.76
CA LEU A 102 1.26 9.50 -11.03
C LEU A 102 2.53 9.60 -10.16
N LEU A 103 2.42 9.38 -8.85
CA LEU A 103 3.54 9.46 -7.92
C LEU A 103 4.61 8.40 -8.21
N LEU A 104 4.20 7.17 -8.52
CA LEU A 104 5.11 6.10 -8.94
C LEU A 104 5.80 6.43 -10.27
N GLY A 105 5.07 7.01 -11.22
CA GLY A 105 5.60 7.52 -12.48
C GLY A 105 6.68 8.58 -12.28
N GLN A 106 6.45 9.55 -11.40
CA GLN A 106 7.42 10.57 -11.02
C GLN A 106 8.67 9.99 -10.34
N ALA A 107 8.51 8.86 -9.63
CA ALA A 107 9.61 8.12 -9.02
C ALA A 107 10.31 7.14 -9.98
N GLY A 108 9.97 7.15 -11.27
CA GLY A 108 10.65 6.37 -12.32
C GLY A 108 10.04 5.00 -12.61
N SER A 109 8.87 4.66 -12.07
CA SER A 109 8.18 3.42 -12.41
C SER A 109 7.07 3.66 -13.43
N GLN A 110 7.15 2.98 -14.57
CA GLN A 110 6.09 2.95 -15.59
C GLN A 110 5.19 1.71 -15.48
N ALA A 111 5.41 0.89 -14.44
CA ALA A 111 4.63 -0.32 -14.22
C ALA A 111 3.22 0.05 -13.72
N PRO A 112 2.17 -0.63 -14.20
CA PRO A 112 0.82 -0.44 -13.68
C PRO A 112 0.73 -0.98 -12.24
N LEU A 113 -0.14 -0.38 -11.42
CA LEU A 113 -0.46 -0.90 -10.10
C LEU A 113 -0.99 -2.35 -10.21
N GLU A 114 -0.38 -3.25 -9.47
CA GLU A 114 -0.89 -4.62 -9.31
C GLU A 114 -2.18 -4.56 -8.49
N LYS A 115 -3.25 -5.19 -8.99
CA LYS A 115 -4.52 -5.33 -8.25
C LYS A 115 -4.55 -6.70 -7.59
N VAL A 116 -4.64 -6.72 -6.27
CA VAL A 116 -4.59 -7.96 -5.47
C VAL A 116 -5.92 -8.18 -4.79
N GLU A 117 -6.49 -9.38 -4.93
CA GLU A 117 -7.70 -9.77 -4.21
C GLU A 117 -7.56 -9.52 -2.71
N ARG A 118 -8.65 -9.15 -2.05
CA ARG A 118 -8.67 -8.69 -0.67
C ARG A 118 -8.00 -9.64 0.33
N PHE A 119 -8.34 -10.92 0.33
CA PHE A 119 -7.73 -11.89 1.25
C PHE A 119 -6.28 -12.16 0.88
N ALA A 120 -5.97 -12.26 -0.41
CA ALA A 120 -4.58 -12.37 -0.87
C ALA A 120 -3.73 -11.16 -0.43
N PHE A 121 -4.31 -9.96 -0.42
CA PHE A 121 -3.65 -8.76 0.08
C PHE A 121 -3.38 -8.85 1.58
N TYR A 122 -4.32 -9.35 2.38
CA TYR A 122 -4.09 -9.56 3.82
C TYR A 122 -2.98 -10.58 4.08
N GLU A 123 -2.95 -11.70 3.34
CA GLU A 123 -1.88 -12.69 3.44
C GLU A 123 -0.52 -12.11 3.04
N ARG A 124 -0.48 -11.22 2.04
CA ARG A 124 0.74 -10.48 1.67
C ARG A 124 1.12 -9.47 2.76
N ALA A 125 0.17 -8.74 3.33
CA ALA A 125 0.41 -7.75 4.37
C ALA A 125 0.99 -8.35 5.65
N LYS A 126 0.57 -9.55 6.04
CA LYS A 126 1.14 -10.30 7.19
C LYS A 126 2.64 -10.60 7.03
N LYS A 127 3.16 -10.60 5.80
CA LYS A 127 4.57 -10.84 5.48
C LYS A 127 5.37 -9.55 5.29
N ALA A 128 4.72 -8.39 5.43
CA ALA A 128 5.38 -7.10 5.31
C ALA A 128 6.42 -6.89 6.40
N TYR A 129 7.34 -5.96 6.18
CA TYR A 129 8.22 -5.51 7.25
C TYR A 129 7.47 -4.64 8.27
N ALA A 130 6.65 -3.72 7.76
CA ALA A 130 5.87 -2.81 8.55
C ALA A 130 4.52 -2.50 7.88
N VAL A 131 3.54 -2.18 8.71
CA VAL A 131 2.27 -1.56 8.32
C VAL A 131 2.26 -0.16 8.90
N VAL A 132 2.14 0.85 8.04
CA VAL A 132 1.95 2.24 8.44
C VAL A 132 0.47 2.56 8.40
N ALA A 133 -0.16 2.58 9.57
CA ALA A 133 -1.57 2.96 9.72
C ALA A 133 -1.71 4.48 9.64
N THR A 134 -2.49 4.93 8.66
CA THR A 134 -2.74 6.35 8.38
C THR A 134 -4.17 6.74 8.75
N GLY A 135 -4.43 8.03 8.94
CA GLY A 135 -5.81 8.52 9.14
C GLY A 135 -6.54 8.81 7.83
N CYS A 136 -6.00 8.34 6.69
CA CYS A 136 -6.61 8.55 5.39
C CYS A 136 -7.94 7.80 5.33
N VAL A 137 -9.04 8.57 5.30
CA VAL A 137 -10.35 8.07 4.92
C VAL A 137 -10.56 8.51 3.49
N SER A 138 -10.44 7.60 2.52
CA SER A 138 -11.02 7.86 1.22
C SER A 138 -12.52 7.72 1.31
N SER A 139 -13.14 8.76 1.84
CA SER A 139 -14.50 9.08 1.50
C SER A 139 -14.54 9.28 -0.01
N LEU A 140 -15.15 8.32 -0.71
CA LEU A 140 -15.89 8.61 -1.95
C LEU A 140 -16.65 9.94 -1.78
N PRO A 141 -16.78 10.76 -2.83
CA PRO A 141 -17.74 11.86 -2.80
C PRO A 141 -19.15 11.37 -2.40
#